data_AF-A0A953Q0J0-F1
#
_entry.id   AF-A0A953Q0J0-F1
#
_cell.length_a   1.000
_cell.length_b   1.000
_cell.length_c   1.000
_cell.angle_alpha   90.00
_cell.angle_beta   90.00
_cell.angle_gamma   90.00
#
_symmetry.space_group_name_H-M   'P 1'
#
loop_
_entity.id
_entity.type
_entity.pdbx_description
1 polymer ?
#
loop_
_entity_poly.entity_id
_entity_poly.type
_entity_poly.pdbx_seq_one_letter_code
_entity_poly.pdbx_strand_id
1 'polypeptide(L)'
;MNWVTSPAVVVVPATGLEADTMVMGFNTDIKFNGVVYHIQTEPRRDAGIETTVYTRGAILHSLKTSYQAFLNSPDYSEEKLRRLLEDQHRQVIARIRAGEIKPRESTAARS
;
A
#
# COMPACT_ATOMS: atom_id res chain seq x y z
N MET A 1 -0.73 -17.52 20.13
CA MET A 1 0.27 -17.08 19.14
C MET A 1 0.06 -15.60 18.89
N ASN A 2 0.86 -14.76 19.52
CA ASN A 2 0.78 -13.31 19.33
C ASN A 2 1.47 -12.94 18.02
N TRP A 3 0.70 -12.49 17.03
CA TRP A 3 1.22 -11.94 15.79
C TRP A 3 1.41 -10.44 15.99
N VAL A 4 2.66 -9.99 16.05
CA VAL A 4 2.98 -8.56 16.00
C VAL A 4 2.93 -8.14 14.53
N THR A 5 1.79 -7.63 14.08
CA THR A 5 1.72 -6.82 12.85
C THR A 5 2.09 -5.39 13.25
N SER A 6 3.38 -5.06 13.18
CA SER A 6 3.78 -3.66 13.22
C SER A 6 3.52 -3.07 11.83
N PRO A 7 2.70 -2.01 11.67
CA PRO A 7 2.85 -1.16 10.50
C PRO A 7 4.25 -0.55 10.61
N ALA A 8 5.21 -1.08 9.85
CA ALA A 8 6.52 -0.49 9.79
C ALA A 8 6.41 0.80 8.98
N VAL A 9 6.26 1.92 9.68
CA VAL A 9 6.47 3.24 9.12
C VAL A 9 7.97 3.34 8.83
N VAL A 10 8.38 3.17 7.58
CA VAL A 10 9.78 3.32 7.18
C VAL A 10 10.07 4.81 7.08
N VAL A 11 10.84 5.33 8.03
CA VAL A 11 11.39 6.70 8.01
C VAL A 11 12.70 6.67 7.23
N VAL A 12 12.71 7.22 6.01
CA VAL A 12 13.96 7.51 5.29
C VAL A 12 14.39 8.95 5.60
N PRO A 13 15.63 9.21 6.05
CA PRO A 13 16.09 10.57 6.29
C PRO A 13 16.31 11.30 4.97
N ALA A 14 15.60 12.40 4.75
CA ALA A 14 15.77 13.26 3.60
C ALA A 14 17.02 14.14 3.79
N THR A 15 18.07 13.89 2.99
CA THR A 15 19.14 14.88 2.82
C THR A 15 18.67 15.96 1.84
N GLY A 16 18.33 17.13 2.39
CA GLY A 16 18.35 18.41 1.69
C GLY A 16 16.99 18.98 1.25
N LEU A 17 16.59 20.04 1.97
CA LEU A 17 15.55 21.06 1.70
C LEU A 17 14.08 20.61 1.51
N GLU A 18 13.23 21.33 2.25
CA GLU A 18 11.76 21.33 2.26
C GLU A 18 11.09 20.14 2.96
N ALA A 19 11.04 20.23 4.29
CA ALA A 19 10.15 19.46 5.14
C ALA A 19 8.69 19.89 4.94
N ASP A 20 8.08 19.50 3.82
CA ASP A 20 6.62 19.44 3.69
C ASP A 20 6.15 18.18 4.42
N THR A 21 5.24 18.37 5.36
CA THR A 21 4.85 17.42 6.41
C THR A 21 4.52 16.03 5.85
N MET A 22 5.38 15.06 6.16
CA MET A 22 5.34 13.67 5.70
C MET A 22 4.03 12.98 6.14
N VAL A 23 3.02 12.92 5.28
CA VAL A 23 2.01 11.86 5.39
C VAL A 23 2.67 10.54 4.98
N MET A 24 3.20 9.82 5.97
CA MET A 24 3.89 8.55 5.76
C MET A 24 2.90 7.48 5.28
N GLY A 25 3.30 6.74 4.24
CA GLY A 25 2.54 5.61 3.70
C GLY A 25 2.42 4.42 4.65
N PHE A 26 1.75 3.35 4.20
CA PHE A 26 1.61 2.09 4.91
C PHE A 26 2.44 1.01 4.24
N ASN A 27 3.23 0.26 5.02
CA ASN A 27 3.89 -0.96 4.59
C ASN A 27 3.46 -2.13 5.48
N THR A 28 3.06 -3.24 4.88
CA THR A 28 2.65 -4.44 5.61
C THR A 28 3.02 -5.69 4.84
N ASP A 29 3.63 -6.64 5.54
CA ASP A 29 3.84 -7.99 5.06
C ASP A 29 2.75 -8.91 5.60
N ILE A 30 2.08 -9.65 4.72
CA ILE A 30 1.13 -10.71 5.11
C ILE A 30 1.48 -12.04 4.45
N LYS A 31 1.31 -13.13 5.20
CA LYS A 31 1.40 -14.48 4.66
C LYS A 31 0.00 -15.02 4.42
N PHE A 32 -0.29 -15.41 3.18
CA PHE A 32 -1.57 -16.02 2.80
C PHE A 32 -1.34 -17.12 1.76
N ASN A 33 -1.94 -18.30 1.96
CA ASN A 33 -1.76 -19.47 1.09
C ASN A 33 -0.30 -19.80 0.72
N GLY A 34 0.61 -19.71 1.70
CA GLY A 34 2.03 -20.03 1.50
C GLY A 34 2.84 -18.97 0.74
N VAL A 35 2.24 -17.85 0.36
CA VAL A 35 2.88 -16.72 -0.30
C VAL A 35 3.00 -15.55 0.69
N VAL A 36 4.15 -14.88 0.69
CA VAL A 36 4.34 -13.62 1.42
C VAL A 36 4.07 -12.48 0.44
N TYR A 37 3.13 -11.62 0.80
CA TYR A 37 2.78 -10.42 0.05
C TYR A 37 3.36 -9.23 0.79
N HIS A 38 4.05 -8.37 0.05
CA HIS A 38 4.51 -7.08 0.50
C HIS A 38 3.54 -6.03 -0.06
N ILE A 39 2.85 -5.29 0.82
CA ILE A 39 1.88 -4.27 0.44
C ILE A 39 2.43 -2.92 0.86
N GLN A 40 2.63 -2.02 -0.10
CA GLN A 40 3.08 -0.66 0.12
C GLN A 40 2.05 0.32 -0.42
N THR A 41 1.59 1.27 0.39
CA THR A 41 0.61 2.30 0.03
C THR A 41 1.18 3.68 0.33
N GLU A 42 1.30 4.54 -0.68
CA GLU A 42 1.95 5.86 -0.55
C GLU A 42 1.13 6.96 -1.24
N PRO A 43 1.12 8.18 -0.68
CA PRO A 43 0.67 9.35 -1.42
C PRO A 43 1.66 9.67 -2.56
N ARG A 44 1.13 10.17 -3.66
CA ARG A 44 1.87 10.57 -4.86
C ARG A 44 1.86 12.07 -4.99
N ARG A 45 2.92 12.61 -5.63
CA ARG A 45 3.08 14.06 -5.85
C ARG A 45 1.98 14.66 -6.73
N ASP A 46 1.35 13.87 -7.59
CA ASP A 46 0.25 14.27 -8.49
C ASP A 46 -1.15 14.11 -7.85
N ALA A 47 -1.19 14.11 -6.51
CA ALA A 47 -2.43 13.99 -5.72
C ALA A 47 -3.19 12.68 -5.97
N GLY A 48 -2.43 11.59 -6.04
CA GLY A 48 -2.94 10.23 -6.06
C GLY A 48 -2.47 9.42 -4.86
N ILE A 49 -3.16 8.32 -4.58
CA ILE A 49 -2.69 7.27 -3.68
C ILE A 49 -2.35 6.07 -4.53
N GLU A 50 -1.13 5.55 -4.38
CA GLU A 50 -0.69 4.32 -5.03
C GLU A 50 -0.55 3.21 -4.00
N THR A 51 -1.10 2.03 -4.29
CA THR A 51 -0.82 0.80 -3.55
C THR A 51 -0.22 -0.24 -4.47
N THR A 52 0.95 -0.76 -4.11
CA THR A 52 1.66 -1.79 -4.86
C THR A 52 1.74 -3.05 -4.02
N VAL A 53 1.38 -4.19 -4.63
CA VAL A 53 1.52 -5.52 -4.05
C VAL A 53 2.58 -6.27 -4.83
N TYR A 54 3.58 -6.82 -4.15
CA TYR A 54 4.61 -7.63 -4.78
C TYR A 54 4.97 -8.86 -3.93
N THR A 55 5.56 -9.86 -4.59
CA THR A 55 6.12 -11.06 -3.97
C THR A 55 7.32 -11.51 -4.79
N ARG A 56 8.40 -11.97 -4.14
CA ARG A 56 9.55 -12.62 -4.81
C ARG A 56 10.04 -11.86 -6.07
N GLY A 57 10.07 -10.53 -6.01
CA GLY A 57 10.52 -9.67 -7.11
C GLY A 57 9.50 -9.41 -8.24
N ALA A 58 8.26 -9.89 -8.13
CA ALA A 58 7.21 -9.65 -9.11
C ALA A 58 6.09 -8.77 -8.53
N ILE A 59 5.67 -7.75 -9.29
CA ILE A 59 4.47 -6.95 -8.97
C ILE A 59 3.24 -7.78 -9.33
N LEU A 60 2.35 -7.97 -8.35
CA LEU A 60 1.09 -8.69 -8.51
C LEU A 60 -0.08 -7.75 -8.79
N HIS A 61 -0.08 -6.58 -8.16
CA HIS A 61 -1.18 -5.62 -8.26
C HIS A 61 -0.67 -4.20 -8.03
N SER A 62 -1.30 -3.24 -8.72
CA SER A 62 -1.17 -1.81 -8.44
C SER A 62 -2.56 -1.18 -8.47
N LEU A 63 -2.86 -0.36 -7.47
CA LEU A 63 -4.10 0.40 -7.36
C LEU A 63 -3.75 1.89 -7.24
N LYS A 64 -4.33 2.70 -8.12
CA LYS A 64 -4.17 4.16 -8.12
C LYS A 64 -5.52 4.82 -7.92
N THR A 65 -5.61 5.71 -6.93
CA THR A 65 -6.83 6.46 -6.63
C THR A 65 -6.48 7.95 -6.60
N SER A 66 -7.13 8.75 -7.45
CA SER A 66 -6.96 10.20 -7.40
C SER A 66 -7.72 10.78 -6.20
N TYR A 67 -7.11 11.72 -5.50
CA TYR A 67 -7.76 12.54 -4.47
C TYR A 67 -7.68 14.04 -4.79
N GLN A 68 -7.43 14.41 -6.05
CA GLN A 68 -7.34 15.81 -6.50
C GLN A 68 -8.56 16.66 -6.12
N ALA A 69 -9.76 16.08 -6.21
CA ALA A 69 -10.99 16.77 -5.81
C ALA A 69 -11.03 17.11 -4.31
N PHE A 70 -10.32 16.33 -3.49
CA PHE A 70 -10.24 16.50 -2.05
C PHE A 70 -9.16 17.53 -1.65
N LEU A 71 -8.07 17.68 -2.42
CA LEU A 71 -7.03 18.68 -2.16
C LEU A 71 -7.53 20.13 -2.22
N ASN A 72 -8.42 20.44 -3.16
CA ASN A 72 -8.95 21.79 -3.34
C ASN A 72 -10.14 22.07 -2.41
N SER A 73 -10.48 21.14 -1.53
CA SER A 73 -11.59 21.28 -0.60
C SER A 73 -11.14 22.01 0.67
N PRO A 74 -11.95 22.94 1.22
CA PRO A 74 -11.68 23.54 2.54
C PRO A 74 -11.65 22.49 3.66
N ASP A 75 -12.15 21.29 3.38
CA ASP A 75 -12.16 20.14 4.26
C ASP A 75 -10.86 19.32 4.26
N TYR A 76 -9.85 19.70 3.48
CA TYR A 76 -8.58 18.97 3.45
C TYR A 76 -7.89 18.96 4.82
N SER A 77 -7.42 17.78 5.23
CA SER A 77 -6.51 17.63 6.36
C SER A 77 -5.60 16.42 6.16
N GLU A 78 -4.40 16.47 6.75
CA GLU A 78 -3.46 15.35 6.74
C GLU A 78 -4.07 14.09 7.37
N GLU A 79 -4.93 14.24 8.37
CA GLU A 79 -5.65 13.12 8.98
C GLU A 79 -6.61 12.45 7.98
N LYS A 80 -7.34 13.23 7.17
CA LYS A 80 -8.22 12.67 6.14
C LYS A 80 -7.40 11.98 5.04
N LEU A 81 -6.26 12.55 4.62
CA LEU A 81 -5.35 11.87 3.68
C LEU A 81 -4.83 10.54 4.26
N ARG A 82 -4.41 10.53 5.54
CA ARG A 82 -3.99 9.33 6.24
C ARG A 82 -5.10 8.26 6.28
N ARG A 83 -6.34 8.66 6.54
CA ARG A 83 -7.50 7.73 6.53
C ARG A 83 -7.74 7.14 5.15
N LEU A 84 -7.61 7.92 4.08
CA LEU A 84 -7.73 7.43 2.70
C LEU A 84 -6.61 6.42 2.36
N LEU A 85 -5.37 6.72 2.76
CA LEU A 85 -4.25 5.80 2.61
C LEU A 85 -4.50 4.47 3.35
N GLU A 86 -4.98 4.55 4.60
CA GLU A 86 -5.27 3.36 5.41
C GLU A 86 -6.41 2.53 4.82
N ASP A 87 -7.47 3.19 4.33
CA ASP A 87 -8.61 2.51 3.75
C ASP A 87 -8.25 1.75 2.47
N GLN A 88 -7.53 2.41 1.56
CA GLN A 88 -7.02 1.77 0.36
C GLN A 88 -6.09 0.59 0.70
N HIS A 89 -5.22 0.76 1.69
CA HIS A 89 -4.32 -0.30 2.15
C HIS A 89 -5.08 -1.53 2.67
N ARG A 90 -6.06 -1.32 3.56
CA ARG A 90 -6.91 -2.40 4.09
C ARG A 90 -7.75 -3.06 3.02
N GLN A 91 -8.27 -2.30 2.05
CA GLN A 91 -9.00 -2.82 0.91
C GLN A 91 -8.14 -3.81 0.11
N VAL A 92 -6.89 -3.45 -0.18
CA VAL A 92 -5.97 -4.33 -0.91
C VAL A 92 -5.64 -5.59 -0.11
N ILE A 93 -5.40 -5.48 1.20
CA ILE A 93 -5.22 -6.65 2.08
C ILE A 93 -6.44 -7.57 2.04
N ALA A 94 -7.66 -7.01 2.09
CA ALA A 94 -8.88 -7.80 2.03
C ALA A 94 -8.99 -8.57 0.71
N ARG A 95 -8.62 -7.96 -0.42
CA ARG A 95 -8.60 -8.61 -1.75
C ARG A 95 -7.56 -9.73 -1.85
N ILE A 96 -6.41 -9.59 -1.19
CA ILE A 96 -5.43 -10.69 -1.07
C ILE A 96 -6.04 -11.84 -0.25
N ARG A 97 -6.65 -11.55 0.89
CA ARG A 97 -7.29 -12.57 1.75
C ARG A 97 -8.51 -13.24 1.10
N ALA A 98 -9.19 -12.56 0.19
CA ALA A 98 -10.25 -13.11 -0.64
C ALA A 98 -9.72 -13.97 -1.81
N GLY A 99 -8.41 -13.97 -2.07
CA GLY A 99 -7.79 -14.72 -3.17
C GLY A 99 -7.92 -14.05 -4.55
N GLU A 100 -8.40 -12.80 -4.61
CA GLU A 100 -8.48 -12.02 -5.85
C GLU A 100 -7.11 -11.59 -6.36
N ILE A 101 -6.22 -11.22 -5.43
CA ILE A 101 -4.83 -10.87 -5.72
C ILE A 101 -3.95 -12.06 -5.33
N LYS A 102 -3.41 -12.72 -6.34
CA LYS A 102 -2.53 -13.89 -6.18
C LYS A 102 -1.48 -13.91 -7.29
N PRO A 103 -0.33 -14.55 -7.05
CA PRO A 103 0.62 -14.85 -8.12
C PRO A 103 -0.07 -15.58 -9.26
N ARG A 104 0.37 -15.34 -10.49
CA ARG A 104 0.02 -16.23 -11.60
C ARG A 104 0.49 -17.62 -11.22
N GLU A 105 -0.41 -18.59 -11.27
CA GLU A 105 -0.04 -19.99 -11.15
C GLU A 105 0.98 -20.25 -12.27
N SER A 106 2.21 -20.60 -11.89
CA SER A 106 3.16 -21.12 -12.85
C SER A 106 2.55 -22.39 -13.41
N THR A 107 2.12 -22.36 -14.67
CA THR A 107 1.79 -23.56 -15.45
C THR A 107 3.07 -24.36 -15.67
N ALA A 108 3.58 -24.98 -14.62
CA ALA A 108 4.70 -25.91 -14.63
C ALA A 108 4.22 -27.21 -13.97
N ALA A 109 3.14 -27.77 -14.49
CA ALA A 109 2.69 -29.14 -14.23
C ALA A 109 1.55 -29.52 -15.19
N ARG A 110 1.87 -29.75 -16.46
CA ARG A 110 1.29 -30.87 -17.20
C ARG A 110 2.45 -31.56 -17.91
N SER A 111 2.90 -32.60 -17.22
CA SER A 111 3.49 -33.86 -17.70
C SER A 111 4.30 -33.82 -18.98
#